data_AF-A0A3R6YHM9-F1
#
_entry.id   AF-A0A3R6YHM9-F1
#
_cell.length_a   1.000
_cell.length_b   1.000
_cell.length_c   1.000
_cell.angle_alpha   90.00
_cell.angle_beta   90.00
_cell.angle_gamma   90.00
#
_symmetry.space_group_name_H-M   'P 1'
#
loop_
_entity.id
_entity.type
_entity.pdbx_description
1 polymer ?
#
loop_
_entity_poly.entity_id
_entity_poly.type
_entity_poly.pdbx_seq_one_letter_code
_entity_poly.pdbx_strand_id
1 'polypeptide(L)'
;MLQLTDDDVSRMKSLGREVCTHVAYSARRTESSRSPVRWTTIGFENHVELFTGQDLDDTNRTLAYMCGVTHLSATIDQVADLFNATDVDVPHVRDFYAEFHADWMHSQIVAPIRSRSRQYPRHMISLKTATMVSPTATSSRDFVYLEVLVLIL
;
A
#
# COMPACT_ATOMS: atom_id res chain seq x y z
N MET A 1 -20.88 -3.80 -14.30
CA MET A 1 -20.53 -3.36 -12.93
C MET A 1 -20.44 -4.62 -12.08
N LEU A 2 -19.28 -4.90 -11.47
CA LEU A 2 -19.09 -6.09 -10.63
C LEU A 2 -20.05 -5.97 -9.42
N GLN A 3 -20.91 -6.96 -9.21
CA GLN A 3 -21.74 -7.03 -8.00
C GLN A 3 -21.06 -7.97 -7.01
N LEU A 4 -20.59 -7.41 -5.90
CA LEU A 4 -20.03 -8.16 -4.79
C LEU A 4 -21.16 -8.57 -3.86
N THR A 5 -21.13 -9.80 -3.35
CA THR A 5 -22.06 -10.24 -2.32
C THR A 5 -21.69 -9.64 -0.96
N ASP A 6 -22.63 -9.64 -0.02
CA ASP A 6 -22.34 -9.20 1.36
C ASP A 6 -21.25 -10.06 2.02
N ASP A 7 -21.21 -11.36 1.70
CA ASP A 7 -20.19 -12.30 2.15
C ASP A 7 -18.80 -11.94 1.59
N ASP A 8 -18.71 -11.59 0.30
CA ASP A 8 -17.47 -11.12 -0.32
C ASP A 8 -16.94 -9.86 0.38
N VAL A 9 -17.83 -8.89 0.62
CA VAL A 9 -17.50 -7.63 1.31
C VAL A 9 -17.02 -7.91 2.74
N SER A 10 -17.69 -8.80 3.47
CA SER A 10 -17.33 -9.18 4.84
C SER A 10 -15.96 -9.86 4.90
N ARG A 11 -15.71 -10.79 3.96
CA ARG A 11 -14.42 -11.49 3.84
C ARG A 11 -13.30 -10.53 3.47
N MET A 12 -13.51 -9.62 2.52
CA MET A 12 -12.52 -8.61 2.14
C MET A 12 -12.17 -7.66 3.29
N LYS A 13 -13.16 -7.23 4.08
CA LYS A 13 -12.90 -6.42 5.29
C LYS A 13 -12.04 -7.18 6.30
N SER A 14 -12.33 -8.46 6.50
CA SER A 14 -11.58 -9.32 7.42
C SER A 14 -10.14 -9.53 6.95
N LEU A 15 -9.96 -9.83 5.67
CA LEU A 15 -8.65 -9.98 5.03
C LEU A 15 -7.85 -8.68 5.11
N GLY A 16 -8.48 -7.53 4.85
CA GLY A 16 -7.80 -6.24 4.92
C GLY A 16 -7.23 -5.94 6.32
N ARG A 17 -7.98 -6.29 7.38
CA ARG A 17 -7.49 -6.17 8.77
C ARG A 17 -6.30 -7.09 9.04
N GLU A 18 -6.36 -8.33 8.58
CA GLU A 18 -5.27 -9.31 8.75
C GLU A 18 -4.00 -8.85 8.06
N VAL A 19 -4.11 -8.43 6.79
CA VAL A 19 -2.97 -7.92 6.00
C VAL A 19 -2.38 -6.66 6.61
N CYS A 20 -3.20 -5.69 7.05
CA CYS A 20 -2.69 -4.50 7.74
C CYS A 20 -1.94 -4.86 9.02
N THR A 21 -2.43 -5.85 9.77
CA THR A 21 -1.77 -6.32 10.98
C THR A 21 -0.42 -6.93 10.62
N HIS A 22 -0.37 -7.80 9.61
CA HIS A 22 0.87 -8.39 9.11
C HIS A 22 1.87 -7.32 8.67
N VAL A 23 1.47 -6.38 7.81
CA VAL A 23 2.31 -5.27 7.35
C VAL A 23 2.82 -4.43 8.53
N ALA A 24 1.97 -4.12 9.50
CA ALA A 24 2.37 -3.35 10.68
C ALA A 24 3.40 -4.06 11.57
N TYR A 25 3.39 -5.40 11.59
CA TYR A 25 4.41 -6.18 12.30
C TYR A 25 5.68 -6.35 11.45
N SER A 26 5.54 -6.69 10.17
CA SER A 26 6.67 -6.88 9.26
C SER A 26 7.45 -5.60 8.98
N ALA A 27 6.79 -4.44 8.98
CA ALA A 27 7.45 -3.14 8.79
C ALA A 27 8.26 -2.67 10.02
N ARG A 28 8.10 -3.32 11.19
CA ARG A 28 8.87 -2.95 12.38
C ARG A 28 10.32 -3.35 12.18
N ARG A 29 11.20 -2.36 12.03
CA ARG A 29 12.66 -2.55 11.96
C ARG A 29 13.31 -2.81 13.33
N THR A 30 12.56 -3.35 14.30
CA THR A 30 13.12 -3.63 15.63
C THR A 30 13.97 -4.90 15.59
N GLU A 31 15.17 -4.89 16.17
CA GLU A 31 16.03 -6.08 16.34
C GLU A 31 15.47 -7.11 17.34
N SER A 32 14.21 -6.98 17.76
CA SER A 32 13.58 -7.94 18.63
C SER A 32 13.31 -9.25 17.88
N SER A 33 13.49 -10.38 18.55
CA SER A 33 13.23 -11.74 18.04
C SER A 33 11.77 -12.02 17.63
N ARG A 34 10.91 -10.99 17.61
CA ARG A 34 9.50 -11.03 17.24
C ARG A 34 9.19 -10.32 15.92
N SER A 35 10.16 -9.69 15.27
CA SER A 35 9.96 -9.18 13.91
C SER A 35 9.94 -10.37 12.94
N PRO A 36 8.90 -10.54 12.11
CA PRO A 36 8.85 -11.63 11.12
C PRO A 36 9.84 -11.38 9.96
N VAL A 37 10.30 -10.14 9.78
CA VAL A 37 11.22 -9.75 8.71
C VAL A 37 12.50 -9.18 9.30
N ARG A 38 13.64 -9.70 8.83
CA ARG A 38 14.95 -9.10 9.07
C ARG A 38 15.29 -8.12 7.96
N TRP A 39 15.44 -6.86 8.32
CA TRP A 39 15.73 -5.77 7.38
C TRP A 39 17.23 -5.51 7.27
N THR A 40 17.70 -5.34 6.04
CA THR A 40 19.07 -4.93 5.71
C THR A 40 19.00 -3.65 4.89
N THR A 41 19.79 -2.64 5.27
CA THR A 41 19.88 -1.40 4.49
C THR A 41 20.54 -1.68 3.13
N ILE A 42 19.98 -1.11 2.07
CA ILE A 42 20.51 -1.25 0.70
C ILE A 42 20.90 0.10 0.10
N GLY A 43 20.60 1.22 0.76
CA GLY A 43 21.03 2.54 0.32
C GLY A 43 20.16 3.68 0.82
N PHE A 44 20.46 4.88 0.30
CA PHE A 44 19.70 6.10 0.55
C PHE A 44 19.64 6.91 -0.75
N GLU A 45 18.43 7.22 -1.22
CA GLU A 45 18.20 7.93 -2.48
C GLU A 45 16.95 8.81 -2.36
N ASN A 46 16.98 10.01 -2.95
CA ASN A 46 15.85 10.96 -2.95
C ASN A 46 15.21 11.21 -1.58
N HIS A 47 16.03 11.32 -0.53
CA HIS A 47 15.59 11.48 0.87
C HIS A 47 14.82 10.28 1.46
N VAL A 48 15.00 9.09 0.87
CA VAL A 48 14.43 7.83 1.33
C VAL A 48 15.55 6.86 1.69
N GLU A 49 15.53 6.35 2.91
CA GLU A 49 16.38 5.23 3.35
C GLU A 49 15.73 3.92 2.90
N LEU A 50 16.47 3.09 2.15
CA LEU A 50 15.96 1.89 1.50
C LEU A 50 16.45 0.62 2.19
N PHE A 51 15.54 -0.34 2.33
CA PHE A 51 15.78 -1.63 2.97
C PHE A 51 15.24 -2.79 2.12
N THR A 52 15.96 -3.91 2.15
CA THR A 52 15.46 -5.21 1.71
C THR A 52 15.21 -6.10 2.92
N GLY A 53 14.16 -6.90 2.88
CA GLY A 53 13.75 -7.75 3.98
C GLY A 53 13.84 -9.22 3.62
N GLN A 54 14.33 -10.02 4.56
CA GLN A 54 14.31 -11.47 4.50
C GLN A 54 13.28 -11.99 5.51
N ASP A 55 12.38 -12.86 5.05
CA ASP A 55 11.44 -13.57 5.90
C ASP A 55 12.18 -14.56 6.80
N LEU A 56 11.87 -14.55 8.10
CA LEU A 56 12.53 -15.43 9.07
C LEU A 56 11.85 -16.78 9.24
N ASP A 57 10.58 -16.91 8.84
CA ASP A 57 9.80 -18.14 8.98
C ASP A 57 9.83 -19.01 7.70
N ASP A 58 10.46 -18.51 6.64
CA ASP A 58 10.31 -19.11 5.32
C ASP A 58 11.24 -20.32 5.10
N THR A 59 10.66 -21.51 5.25
CA THR A 59 11.25 -22.78 4.81
C THR A 59 11.09 -23.01 3.31
N ASN A 60 10.39 -22.14 2.59
CA ASN A 60 9.96 -22.44 1.23
C ASN A 60 9.50 -21.21 0.40
N ARG A 61 10.28 -20.13 0.16
CA ARG A 61 9.90 -19.16 -0.91
C ARG A 61 10.88 -18.05 -1.31
N THR A 62 10.55 -17.55 -2.50
CA THR A 62 11.18 -16.56 -3.38
C THR A 62 10.55 -15.16 -3.22
N LEU A 63 10.10 -14.77 -2.02
CA LEU A 63 9.49 -13.45 -1.79
C LEU A 63 10.55 -12.44 -1.37
N ALA A 64 10.62 -11.31 -2.07
CA ALA A 64 11.49 -10.19 -1.72
C ALA A 64 10.66 -9.10 -1.02
N TYR A 65 11.04 -8.74 0.21
CA TYR A 65 10.44 -7.62 0.92
C TYR A 65 11.26 -6.35 0.67
N MET A 66 10.58 -5.21 0.53
CA MET A 66 11.22 -3.90 0.42
C MET A 66 10.54 -2.90 1.34
N CYS A 67 11.31 -1.97 1.91
CA CYS A 67 10.81 -0.91 2.76
C CYS A 67 11.60 0.38 2.49
N GLY A 68 10.88 1.49 2.33
CA GLY A 68 11.43 2.83 2.25
C GLY A 68 11.02 3.65 3.47
N VAL A 69 11.96 4.41 4.04
CA VAL A 69 11.72 5.28 5.19
C VAL A 69 12.10 6.70 4.86
N THR A 70 11.18 7.64 5.09
CA THR A 70 11.42 9.07 4.92
C THR A 70 10.82 9.86 6.09
N HIS A 71 11.25 11.11 6.24
CA HIS A 71 10.78 12.01 7.28
C HIS A 71 10.12 13.23 6.65
N LEU A 72 8.87 13.46 6.99
CA LEU A 72 8.05 14.53 6.43
C LEU A 72 7.69 15.55 7.52
N SER A 73 7.72 16.84 7.17
CA SER A 73 7.19 17.92 8.01
C SER A 73 5.70 18.10 7.74
N ALA A 74 4.90 17.10 8.11
CA ALA A 74 3.44 17.10 7.91
C ALA A 74 2.73 16.34 9.05
N THR A 75 1.45 16.62 9.25
CA THR A 75 0.61 15.83 10.16
C THR A 75 0.13 14.55 9.47
N ILE A 76 -0.24 13.56 10.28
CA ILE A 76 -0.82 12.30 9.79
C ILE A 76 -2.12 12.55 9.02
N ASP A 77 -2.90 13.56 9.41
CA ASP A 77 -4.12 13.91 8.70
C ASP A 77 -3.82 14.45 7.30
N GLN A 78 -2.79 15.30 7.16
CA GLN A 78 -2.37 15.80 5.85
C GLN A 78 -1.90 14.66 4.94
N VAL A 79 -1.14 13.71 5.48
CA VAL A 79 -0.73 12.51 4.73
C VAL A 79 -1.93 11.65 4.36
N ALA A 80 -2.85 11.41 5.30
CA ALA A 80 -4.06 10.65 5.05
C ALA A 80 -4.90 11.30 3.94
N ASP A 81 -5.09 12.61 3.99
CA ASP A 81 -5.88 13.33 3.01
C ASP A 81 -5.23 13.30 1.62
N LEU A 82 -3.90 13.36 1.52
CA LEU A 82 -3.19 13.20 0.24
C LEU A 82 -3.46 11.83 -0.40
N PHE A 83 -3.33 10.74 0.34
CA PHE A 83 -3.58 9.39 -0.18
C PHE A 83 -5.07 9.08 -0.42
N ASN A 84 -5.97 9.82 0.23
CA ASN A 84 -7.42 9.70 0.03
C ASN A 84 -7.96 10.73 -0.97
N ALA A 85 -7.13 11.60 -1.53
CA ALA A 85 -7.59 12.63 -2.44
C ALA A 85 -8.05 11.99 -3.74
N THR A 86 -9.37 11.93 -3.95
CA THR A 86 -9.95 11.39 -5.19
C THR A 86 -10.16 12.46 -6.25
N ASP A 87 -9.95 13.73 -5.91
CA ASP A 87 -10.19 14.87 -6.78
C ASP A 87 -8.88 15.27 -7.50
N VAL A 88 -8.70 14.71 -8.69
CA VAL A 88 -7.56 15.01 -9.57
C VAL A 88 -7.67 16.39 -10.24
N ASP A 89 -8.76 17.14 -10.03
CA ASP A 89 -8.88 18.50 -10.57
C ASP A 89 -8.09 19.52 -9.73
N VAL A 90 -7.65 19.12 -8.53
CA VAL A 90 -6.76 19.91 -7.68
C VAL A 90 -5.30 19.71 -8.15
N PRO A 91 -4.58 20.75 -8.63
CA PRO A 91 -3.29 20.58 -9.31
C PRO A 91 -2.24 19.81 -8.50
N HIS A 92 -2.10 20.09 -7.20
CA HIS A 92 -1.11 19.40 -6.37
C HIS A 92 -1.45 17.92 -6.11
N VAL A 93 -2.74 17.55 -6.12
CA VAL A 93 -3.18 16.14 -6.02
C VAL A 93 -2.84 15.42 -7.31
N ARG A 94 -3.15 16.03 -8.46
CA ARG A 94 -2.82 15.48 -9.78
C ARG A 94 -1.32 15.24 -9.92
N ASP A 95 -0.51 16.25 -9.60
CA ASP A 95 0.94 16.20 -9.77
C ASP A 95 1.54 15.11 -8.85
N PHE A 96 1.06 14.99 -7.61
CA PHE A 96 1.42 13.89 -6.71
C PHE A 96 1.08 12.52 -7.30
N TYR A 97 -0.14 12.30 -7.79
CA TYR A 97 -0.52 11.00 -8.34
C TYR A 97 0.21 10.66 -9.63
N ALA A 98 0.56 11.65 -10.45
CA ALA A 98 1.35 11.45 -11.66
C ALA A 98 2.76 10.92 -11.34
N GLU A 99 3.39 11.45 -10.28
CA GLU A 99 4.69 10.96 -9.81
C GLU A 99 4.56 9.64 -9.04
N PHE A 100 3.60 9.54 -8.11
CA PHE A 100 3.44 8.38 -7.23
C PHE A 100 3.01 7.11 -7.97
N HIS A 101 2.26 7.25 -9.06
CA HIS A 101 1.85 6.15 -9.94
C HIS A 101 2.54 6.19 -11.31
N ALA A 102 3.73 6.78 -11.42
CA ALA A 102 4.43 6.91 -12.71
C ALA A 102 4.65 5.55 -13.43
N ASP A 103 4.76 4.47 -12.66
CA ASP A 103 4.93 3.11 -13.19
C ASP A 103 3.62 2.45 -13.64
N TRP A 104 2.47 3.04 -13.29
CA TRP A 104 1.15 2.51 -13.64
C TRP A 104 0.67 3.15 -14.95
N MET A 105 0.38 2.30 -15.94
CA MET A 105 -0.30 2.72 -17.17
C MET A 105 -1.78 3.01 -16.93
N HIS A 106 -2.41 2.21 -16.08
CA HIS A 106 -3.83 2.30 -15.79
C HIS A 106 -4.10 1.87 -14.36
N SER A 107 -5.03 2.53 -13.69
CA SER A 107 -5.53 2.14 -12.37
C SER A 107 -6.99 2.55 -12.24
N GLN A 108 -7.82 1.65 -11.71
CA GLN A 108 -9.25 1.87 -11.57
C GLN A 108 -9.78 1.23 -10.28
N ILE A 109 -10.67 1.95 -9.59
CA ILE A 109 -11.48 1.37 -8.52
C ILE A 109 -12.59 0.52 -9.15
N VAL A 110 -12.58 -0.78 -8.86
CA VAL A 110 -13.59 -1.75 -9.29
C VAL A 110 -14.81 -1.67 -8.39
N ALA A 111 -14.59 -1.63 -7.07
CA ALA A 111 -15.67 -1.53 -6.09
C ALA A 111 -15.18 -0.90 -4.76
N PRO A 112 -15.91 0.07 -4.19
CA PRO A 112 -15.68 0.52 -2.83
C PRO A 112 -16.17 -0.54 -1.84
N ILE A 113 -15.28 -1.05 -0.99
CA ILE A 113 -15.62 -2.06 0.04
C ILE A 113 -15.99 -1.38 1.37
N ARG A 114 -15.30 -0.26 1.68
CA ARG A 114 -15.57 0.58 2.84
C ARG A 114 -15.13 2.01 2.57
N SER A 115 -16.06 2.95 2.67
CA SER A 115 -15.77 4.38 2.58
C SER A 115 -15.37 4.98 3.94
N ARG A 116 -14.71 6.15 3.89
CA ARG A 116 -14.42 6.97 5.07
C ARG A 116 -15.71 7.27 5.84
N SER A 117 -15.61 7.35 7.17
CA SER A 117 -16.73 7.68 8.05
C SER A 117 -16.25 8.59 9.18
N ARG A 118 -17.17 9.26 9.90
CA ARG A 118 -16.81 10.11 11.05
C ARG A 118 -16.03 9.35 12.12
N GLN A 119 -16.36 8.07 12.33
CA GLN A 119 -15.68 7.21 13.32
C GLN A 119 -14.30 6.75 12.82
N TYR A 120 -14.13 6.60 11.51
CA TYR A 120 -12.90 6.14 10.89
C TYR A 120 -12.55 7.07 9.72
N PRO A 121 -12.12 8.31 10.02
CA PRO A 121 -11.95 9.34 9.01
C PRO A 121 -10.73 9.07 8.12
N ARG A 122 -9.85 8.14 8.48
CA ARG A 122 -8.66 7.80 7.70
C ARG A 122 -8.75 6.43 7.03
N HIS A 123 -9.85 5.69 7.22
CA HIS A 123 -9.90 4.29 6.78
C HIS A 123 -10.75 4.14 5.53
N MET A 124 -10.15 3.54 4.51
CA MET A 124 -10.83 3.17 3.28
C MET A 124 -10.38 1.78 2.85
N ILE A 125 -11.31 1.01 2.25
CA ILE A 125 -11.01 -0.26 1.61
C ILE A 125 -11.64 -0.25 0.23
N SER A 126 -10.84 -0.53 -0.79
CA SER A 126 -11.27 -0.51 -2.19
C SER A 126 -10.68 -1.69 -2.95
N LEU A 127 -11.48 -2.34 -3.78
CA LEU A 127 -10.98 -3.29 -4.77
C LEU A 127 -10.53 -2.50 -5.99
N LYS A 128 -9.27 -2.68 -6.41
CA LYS A 128 -8.67 -1.96 -7.54
C LYS A 128 -8.09 -2.92 -8.56
N THR A 129 -8.07 -2.47 -9.82
CA THR A 129 -7.23 -3.03 -10.87
C THR A 129 -6.14 -2.04 -11.22
N ALA A 130 -4.95 -2.53 -11.57
CA ALA A 130 -3.90 -1.68 -12.14
C ALA A 130 -3.06 -2.45 -13.17
N THR A 131 -2.55 -1.74 -14.16
CA THR A 131 -1.60 -2.25 -15.14
C THR A 131 -0.28 -1.51 -14.96
N MET A 132 0.79 -2.24 -14.67
CA MET A 132 2.13 -1.70 -14.53
C MET A 132 2.93 -1.99 -15.80
N VAL A 133 3.58 -0.96 -16.34
CA VAL A 133 4.47 -1.12 -17.49
C VAL A 133 5.75 -1.78 -17.03
N SER A 134 6.20 -2.80 -17.75
CA SER A 134 7.52 -3.37 -17.49
C SER A 134 8.60 -2.35 -17.85
N PRO A 135 9.54 -2.02 -16.95
CA PRO A 135 10.66 -1.13 -17.26
C PRO A 135 11.72 -1.80 -18.16
N THR A 136 11.63 -3.11 -18.37
CA THR A 136 12.54 -3.90 -19.22
C THR A 136 11.77 -4.60 -20.34
N ALA A 137 12.47 -5.38 -21.18
CA ALA A 137 11.86 -6.17 -22.25
C ALA A 137 10.91 -7.30 -21.79
N THR A 138 10.62 -7.41 -20.48
CA THR A 138 9.57 -8.31 -19.98
C THR A 138 8.17 -7.79 -20.27
N SER A 139 7.17 -8.66 -20.24
CA SER A 139 5.77 -8.25 -20.44
C SER A 139 5.25 -7.44 -19.25
N SER A 140 4.42 -6.44 -19.55
CA SER A 140 3.64 -5.69 -18.56
C SER A 140 2.83 -6.62 -17.66
N ARG A 141 2.43 -6.12 -16.48
CA ARG A 141 1.72 -6.88 -15.46
C ARG A 141 0.41 -6.21 -15.08
N ASP A 142 -0.65 -7.02 -15.04
CA ASP A 142 -1.94 -6.62 -14.52
C ASP A 142 -2.12 -7.15 -13.10
N PHE A 143 -2.75 -6.33 -12.26
CA PHE A 143 -3.03 -6.63 -10.86
C PHE A 143 -4.51 -6.42 -10.56
N VAL A 144 -5.04 -7.28 -9.70
CA VAL A 144 -6.29 -7.05 -8.97
C VAL A 144 -5.96 -7.17 -7.49
N TYR A 145 -6.18 -6.10 -6.74
CA TYR A 145 -5.75 -6.03 -5.35
C TYR A 145 -6.74 -5.28 -4.48
N LEU A 146 -6.72 -5.63 -3.19
CA LEU A 146 -7.44 -4.90 -2.16
C LEU A 146 -6.53 -3.81 -1.61
N GLU A 147 -6.87 -2.55 -1.86
CA GLU A 147 -6.20 -1.43 -1.22
C GLU A 147 -6.86 -1.16 0.13
N VAL A 148 -6.06 -1.18 1.19
CA VAL A 148 -6.49 -0.87 2.55
C VAL A 148 -5.68 0.31 3.05
N LEU A 149 -6.31 1.47 3.10
CA LEU A 149 -5.69 2.68 3.61
C LEU A 149 -6.00 2.76 5.11
N VAL A 150 -4.99 2.45 5.92
CA VAL A 150 -5.02 2.57 7.37
C VAL A 150 -3.69 3.16 7.81
N LEU A 151 -3.74 4.33 8.44
CA LEU A 151 -2.57 4.94 9.07
C LEU A 151 -2.47 4.46 10.50
N ILE A 152 -1.47 3.61 10.76
CA ILE A 152 -1.19 3.00 12.05
C ILE A 152 -0.12 3.85 12.75
N LEU A 153 -0.38 4.21 14.01
CA LEU A 153 0.56 4.85 14.93
C LEU A 153 1.35 3.80 15.71
#